data_AF-A0A974UWR3-F1
#
_entry.id   AF-A0A974UWR3-F1
#
_cell.length_a   1.000
_cell.length_b   1.000
_cell.length_c   1.000
_cell.angle_alpha   90.00
_cell.angle_beta   90.00
_cell.angle_gamma   90.00
#
_symmetry.space_group_name_H-M   'P 1'
#
loop_
_entity.id
_entity.type
_entity.pdbx_description
1 polymer ?
#
loop_
_entity_poly.entity_id
_entity_poly.type
_entity_poly.pdbx_seq_one_letter_code
_entity_poly.pdbx_strand_id
1 'polypeptide(L)'
;MLVLDDADRVVESTAPAAAALTDLRDPDEARQLTPEVALGLAALARTGSPAFLRTRSRSGQWLSLTASVTTPGRVALILQSAAPPPTTDAWRARYGLSAGETEVVALMLAGRSTAQIAAELVSSGWTVQNRFTSVFAKTGVRSRRELTALLRPAG
;
A
#
# COMPACT_ATOMS: atom_id res chain seq x y z
N MET A 1 -1.19 -17.95 -5.84
CA MET A 1 -1.00 -18.19 -4.40
C MET A 1 0.28 -18.96 -4.20
N LEU A 2 1.01 -18.69 -3.11
CA LEU A 2 2.10 -19.53 -2.63
C LEU A 2 2.02 -19.69 -1.12
N VAL A 3 2.62 -20.74 -0.57
CA VAL A 3 2.61 -21.04 0.87
C VAL A 3 4.04 -21.19 1.35
N LEU A 4 4.35 -20.51 2.46
CA LEU A 4 5.61 -20.62 3.19
C LEU A 4 5.43 -21.50 4.42
N ASP A 5 6.41 -22.35 4.69
CA ASP A 5 6.51 -23.09 5.95
C ASP A 5 7.13 -22.22 7.08
N ASP A 6 7.31 -22.84 8.26
CA ASP A 6 7.90 -22.18 9.44
C ASP A 6 9.39 -21.87 9.24
N ALA A 7 10.04 -22.49 8.26
CA ALA A 7 11.43 -22.23 7.86
C ALA A 7 11.51 -21.25 6.68
N ASP A 8 10.42 -20.55 6.37
CA ASP A 8 10.32 -19.57 5.30
C ASP A 8 10.58 -20.12 3.88
N ARG A 9 10.40 -21.43 3.69
CA ARG A 9 10.54 -22.08 2.38
C ARG A 9 9.21 -22.15 1.66
N VAL A 10 9.24 -21.92 0.36
CA VAL A 10 8.07 -22.13 -0.51
C VAL A 10 7.78 -23.62 -0.60
N VAL A 11 6.67 -24.06 0.01
CA VAL A 11 6.22 -25.46 -0.01
C VAL A 11 5.14 -25.70 -1.07
N GLU A 12 4.38 -24.67 -1.42
CA GLU A 12 3.37 -24.71 -2.48
C GLU A 12 3.41 -23.41 -3.28
N SER A 13 3.25 -23.47 -4.59
CA SER A 13 3.11 -22.28 -5.43
C SER A 13 2.34 -22.58 -6.70
N THR A 14 1.44 -21.67 -7.08
CA THR A 14 0.87 -21.63 -8.42
C THR A 14 1.89 -21.04 -9.41
N ALA A 15 1.82 -21.41 -10.69
CA ALA A 15 2.73 -20.89 -11.70
C ALA A 15 2.73 -19.35 -11.80
N PRO A 16 1.58 -18.64 -11.78
CA PRO A 16 1.57 -17.18 -11.78
C PRO A 16 2.23 -16.56 -10.54
N ALA A 17 2.12 -17.22 -9.37
CA ALA A 17 2.72 -16.72 -8.14
C ALA A 17 4.23 -16.91 -8.14
N ALA A 18 4.74 -18.04 -8.65
CA ALA A 18 6.17 -18.27 -8.81
C ALA A 18 6.80 -17.26 -9.79
N ALA A 19 6.11 -16.94 -10.89
CA ALA A 19 6.55 -15.92 -11.84
C ALA A 19 6.58 -14.52 -11.21
N ALA A 20 5.52 -14.12 -10.51
CA ALA A 20 5.46 -12.85 -9.80
C ALA A 20 6.55 -12.74 -8.71
N LEU A 21 6.77 -13.82 -7.95
CA LEU A 21 7.83 -13.89 -6.94
C LEU A 21 9.22 -13.73 -7.55
N THR A 22 9.46 -14.35 -8.72
CA THR A 22 10.72 -14.22 -9.46
C THR A 22 10.93 -12.79 -9.98
N ASP A 23 9.86 -12.12 -10.41
CA ASP A 23 9.94 -10.74 -10.88
C ASP A 23 10.16 -9.73 -9.72
N LEU A 24 9.74 -10.09 -8.51
CA LEU A 24 9.96 -9.30 -7.29
C LEU A 24 11.36 -9.45 -6.67
N ARG A 25 12.07 -10.54 -6.95
CA ARG A 25 13.39 -10.85 -6.41
C ARG A 25 14.40 -9.74 -6.74
N ASP A 26 15.09 -9.22 -5.74
CA ASP A 26 16.22 -8.30 -5.96
C ASP A 26 17.38 -9.03 -6.68
N PRO A 27 18.10 -8.39 -7.64
CA PRO A 27 19.23 -9.01 -8.33
C PRO A 27 20.32 -9.60 -7.41
N ASP A 28 20.51 -9.03 -6.21
CA ASP A 28 21.53 -9.46 -5.26
C ASP A 28 21.07 -10.64 -4.38
N GLU A 29 19.79 -11.00 -4.42
CA GLU A 29 19.25 -12.13 -3.66
C GLU A 29 19.59 -13.48 -4.29
N ALA A 30 19.93 -14.46 -3.44
CA ALA A 30 20.12 -15.84 -3.87
C ALA A 30 18.82 -16.44 -4.42
N ARG A 31 18.85 -16.94 -5.67
CA ARG A 31 17.67 -17.49 -6.37
C ARG A 31 16.93 -18.61 -5.63
N GLN A 32 17.63 -19.33 -4.75
CA GLN A 32 17.11 -20.47 -3.99
C GLN A 32 16.32 -20.05 -2.74
N LEU A 33 16.49 -18.81 -2.28
CA LEU A 33 15.84 -18.29 -1.07
C LEU A 33 14.53 -17.59 -1.41
N THR A 34 13.54 -17.62 -0.54
CA THR A 34 12.34 -16.78 -0.70
C THR A 34 12.73 -15.30 -0.72
N PRO A 35 12.23 -14.48 -1.66
CA PRO A 35 12.58 -13.06 -1.71
C PRO A 35 12.28 -12.30 -0.43
N GLU A 36 13.13 -11.33 -0.08
CA GLU A 36 13.04 -10.59 1.18
C GLU A 36 11.69 -9.88 1.35
N VAL A 37 11.12 -9.38 0.25
CA VAL A 37 9.80 -8.74 0.25
C VAL A 37 8.69 -9.71 0.71
N ALA A 38 8.79 -10.99 0.34
CA ALA A 38 7.83 -12.00 0.77
C ALA A 38 8.10 -12.43 2.22
N LEU A 39 9.36 -12.52 2.63
CA LEU A 39 9.77 -12.82 4.00
C LEU A 39 9.28 -11.76 4.99
N GLY A 40 9.55 -10.48 4.70
CA GLY A 40 9.14 -9.36 5.54
C GLY A 40 7.62 -9.30 5.70
N LEU A 41 6.88 -9.55 4.62
CA LEU A 41 5.42 -9.59 4.68
C LEU A 41 4.90 -10.79 5.48
N ALA A 42 5.52 -11.97 5.34
CA ALA A 42 5.18 -13.15 6.11
C ALA A 42 5.46 -12.96 7.61
N ALA A 43 6.60 -12.36 7.96
CA ALA A 43 6.95 -12.01 9.34
C ALA A 43 5.91 -11.07 9.96
N LEU A 44 5.47 -10.05 9.22
CA LEU A 44 4.37 -9.17 9.66
C LEU A 44 3.07 -9.94 9.88
N ALA A 45 2.71 -10.86 8.97
CA ALA A 45 1.49 -11.65 9.13
C ALA A 45 1.50 -12.53 10.39
N ARG A 46 2.67 -13.10 10.73
CA ARG A 46 2.89 -13.91 11.93
C ARG A 46 2.71 -13.12 13.24
N THR A 47 2.69 -11.79 13.22
CA THR A 47 2.39 -10.97 14.41
C THR A 47 0.92 -11.00 14.83
N GLY A 48 0.05 -11.66 14.07
CA GLY A 48 -1.34 -11.92 14.45
C GLY A 48 -2.39 -11.17 13.64
N SER A 49 -2.03 -10.57 12.51
CA SER A 49 -2.98 -9.93 11.60
C SER A 49 -2.52 -10.12 10.16
N PRO A 50 -3.45 -10.27 9.18
CA PRO A 50 -3.07 -10.29 7.77
C PRO A 50 -2.23 -9.06 7.41
N ALA A 51 -1.15 -9.27 6.69
CA ALA A 51 -0.27 -8.21 6.23
C ALA A 51 -0.48 -7.97 4.74
N PHE A 52 -0.40 -6.70 4.33
CA PHE A 52 -0.56 -6.29 2.94
C PHE A 52 0.59 -5.40 2.51
N LEU A 53 1.07 -5.61 1.29
CA LEU A 53 2.02 -4.72 0.63
C LEU A 53 1.62 -4.53 -0.83
N ARG A 54 1.76 -3.30 -1.33
CA ARG A 54 1.79 -3.02 -2.76
C ARG A 54 3.19 -2.57 -3.13
N THR A 55 3.76 -3.16 -4.16
CA THR A 55 5.13 -2.86 -4.58
C THR A 55 5.25 -2.93 -6.10
N ARG A 56 6.32 -2.34 -6.62
CA ARG A 56 6.67 -2.38 -8.03
C ARG A 56 7.72 -3.48 -8.25
N SER A 57 7.46 -4.37 -9.20
CA SER A 57 8.41 -5.42 -9.58
C SER A 57 9.54 -4.89 -10.46
N ARG A 58 10.55 -5.74 -10.72
CA ARG A 58 11.69 -5.37 -11.57
C ARG A 58 11.29 -5.10 -13.02
N SER A 59 10.30 -5.80 -13.54
CA SER A 59 9.72 -5.50 -14.86
C SER A 59 8.90 -4.20 -14.90
N GLY A 60 8.75 -3.53 -13.75
CA GLY A 60 8.02 -2.27 -13.60
C GLY A 60 6.52 -2.44 -13.39
N GLN A 61 6.03 -3.69 -13.27
CA GLN A 61 4.63 -4.00 -12.99
C GLN A 61 4.29 -3.71 -11.52
N TRP A 62 3.05 -3.29 -11.28
CA TRP A 62 2.55 -3.12 -9.93
C TRP A 62 1.93 -4.43 -9.45
N LEU A 63 2.33 -4.87 -8.26
CA LEU A 63 1.84 -6.08 -7.62
C LEU A 63 1.31 -5.75 -6.22
N SER A 64 0.20 -6.41 -5.85
CA SER A 64 -0.27 -6.47 -4.47
C SER A 64 0.00 -7.85 -3.91
N LEU A 65 0.46 -7.88 -2.66
CA LEU A 65 0.76 -9.06 -1.89
C LEU A 65 -0.04 -9.01 -0.60
N THR A 66 -0.77 -10.08 -0.32
CA THR A 66 -1.47 -10.27 0.96
C THR A 66 -0.93 -11.54 1.60
N ALA A 67 -0.49 -11.45 2.86
CA ALA A 67 -0.02 -12.57 3.64
C ALA A 67 -0.96 -12.81 4.83
N SER A 68 -1.29 -14.07 5.07
CA SER A 68 -2.09 -14.47 6.25
C SER A 68 -1.58 -15.81 6.79
N VAL A 69 -1.57 -15.94 8.11
CA VAL A 69 -1.21 -17.21 8.77
C VAL A 69 -2.33 -18.21 8.53
N THR A 70 -1.98 -19.42 8.10
CA THR A 70 -2.88 -20.55 7.97
C THR A 70 -2.55 -21.60 9.04
N THR A 71 -3.54 -22.39 9.44
CA THR A 71 -3.33 -23.48 10.38
C THR A 71 -2.81 -24.74 9.69
N PRO A 72 -1.74 -25.40 10.19
CA PRO A 72 -0.91 -25.04 11.35
C PRO A 72 0.34 -24.24 10.96
N GLY A 73 0.46 -22.98 11.41
CA GLY A 73 1.71 -22.18 11.42
C GLY A 73 2.22 -21.57 10.11
N ARG A 74 1.75 -22.06 8.96
CA ARG A 74 2.20 -21.62 7.62
C ARG A 74 1.71 -20.21 7.28
N VAL A 75 2.31 -19.62 6.26
CA VAL A 75 1.86 -18.33 5.72
C VAL A 75 1.43 -18.49 4.26
N ALA A 76 0.16 -18.21 3.97
CA ALA A 76 -0.33 -18.11 2.60
C ALA A 76 -0.11 -16.68 2.08
N LEU A 77 0.57 -16.57 0.94
CA LEU A 77 0.76 -15.33 0.20
C LEU A 77 -0.05 -15.36 -1.10
N ILE A 78 -0.86 -14.33 -1.28
CA ILE A 78 -1.62 -14.07 -2.50
C ILE A 78 -0.93 -12.92 -3.22
N LEU A 79 -0.42 -13.17 -4.43
CA LEU A 79 0.20 -12.18 -5.30
C LEU A 79 -0.72 -11.93 -6.48
N GLN A 80 -1.02 -10.66 -6.74
CA GLN A 80 -1.91 -10.23 -7.82
C GLN A 80 -1.33 -9.02 -8.55
N SER A 81 -1.65 -8.89 -9.83
CA SER A 81 -1.45 -7.64 -10.55
C SER A 81 -2.28 -6.54 -9.91
N ALA A 82 -1.67 -5.39 -9.69
CA ALA A 82 -2.30 -4.23 -9.09
C ALA A 82 -2.20 -3.03 -10.02
N ALA A 83 -3.14 -2.10 -9.89
CA ALA A 83 -2.97 -0.79 -10.48
C ALA A 83 -1.86 -0.01 -9.74
N PRO A 84 -1.13 0.90 -10.42
CA PRO A 84 -0.27 1.87 -9.75
C PRO A 84 -1.04 2.57 -8.62
N PRO A 85 -0.37 2.90 -7.51
CA PRO A 85 -0.99 3.76 -6.51
C PRO A 85 -1.41 5.06 -7.21
N PRO A 86 -2.63 5.55 -6.95
CA PRO A 86 -3.08 6.77 -7.59
C PRO A 86 -2.16 7.92 -7.19
N THR A 87 -1.70 8.66 -8.19
CA THR A 87 -0.84 9.83 -8.01
C THR A 87 -1.67 11.05 -7.64
N THR A 88 -1.00 12.11 -7.19
CA THR A 88 -1.61 13.43 -7.00
C THR A 88 -2.38 13.88 -8.24
N ASP A 89 -1.83 13.67 -9.44
CA ASP A 89 -2.48 14.02 -10.70
C ASP A 89 -3.71 13.16 -10.99
N ALA A 90 -3.66 11.87 -10.64
CA ALA A 90 -4.81 10.99 -10.74
C ALA A 90 -5.96 11.44 -9.82
N TRP A 91 -5.66 11.90 -8.59
CA TRP A 91 -6.67 12.45 -7.70
C TRP A 91 -7.26 13.77 -8.22
N ARG A 92 -6.42 14.65 -8.77
CA ARG A 92 -6.88 15.90 -9.41
C ARG A 92 -7.82 15.62 -10.56
N ALA A 93 -7.44 14.72 -11.47
CA ALA A 93 -8.26 14.36 -12.61
C ALA A 93 -9.59 13.68 -12.21
N ARG A 94 -9.56 12.82 -11.18
CA ARG A 94 -10.73 12.05 -10.75
C ARG A 94 -11.74 12.86 -9.93
N TYR A 95 -11.26 13.73 -9.04
CA TYR A 95 -12.11 14.43 -8.06
C TYR A 95 -12.12 15.96 -8.23
N GLY A 96 -11.42 16.50 -9.24
CA GLY A 96 -11.33 17.95 -9.45
C GLY A 96 -10.60 18.68 -8.31
N LEU A 97 -9.64 18.02 -7.67
CA LEU A 97 -8.85 18.64 -6.59
C LEU A 97 -7.94 19.74 -7.15
N SER A 98 -7.81 20.83 -6.41
CA SER A 98 -6.83 21.88 -6.69
C SER A 98 -5.42 21.45 -6.26
N ALA A 99 -4.41 22.24 -6.60
CA ALA A 99 -3.04 21.97 -6.16
C ALA A 99 -2.90 21.95 -4.63
N GLY A 100 -3.39 22.99 -3.96
CA GLY A 100 -3.32 23.09 -2.50
C GLY A 100 -4.19 22.07 -1.76
N GLU A 101 -5.28 21.61 -2.37
CA GLU A 101 -6.08 20.48 -1.85
C GLU A 101 -5.32 19.16 -1.98
N THR A 102 -4.63 18.95 -3.09
CA THR A 102 -3.84 17.75 -3.32
C THR A 102 -2.65 17.65 -2.37
N GLU A 103 -2.00 18.78 -2.06
CA GLU A 103 -0.91 18.86 -1.08
C GLU A 103 -1.36 18.45 0.33
N VAL A 104 -2.48 18.99 0.83
CA VAL A 104 -2.98 18.60 2.16
C VAL A 104 -3.37 17.12 2.23
N VAL A 105 -3.89 16.57 1.13
CA VAL A 105 -4.20 15.14 1.01
C VAL A 105 -2.95 14.27 0.98
N ALA A 106 -1.92 14.67 0.23
CA ALA A 106 -0.65 13.94 0.18
C ALA A 106 0.04 13.90 1.55
N LEU A 107 0.10 15.04 2.25
CA LEU A 107 0.68 15.10 3.59
C LEU A 107 -0.15 14.33 4.63
N MET A 108 -1.49 14.34 4.49
CA MET A 108 -2.35 13.48 5.30
C MET A 108 -1.99 12.00 5.10
N LEU A 109 -1.84 11.56 3.86
CA LEU A 109 -1.50 10.17 3.53
C LEU A 109 -0.08 9.79 3.95
N ALA A 110 0.80 10.78 4.14
CA ALA A 110 2.10 10.61 4.79
C ALA A 110 2.03 10.57 6.33
N GLY A 111 0.83 10.63 6.92
CA GLY A 111 0.61 10.54 8.37
C GLY A 111 0.76 11.86 9.12
N ARG A 112 0.85 13.01 8.44
CA ARG A 112 0.96 14.33 9.09
C ARG A 112 -0.34 14.74 9.74
N SER A 113 -0.27 15.27 10.96
CA SER A 113 -1.40 15.93 11.64
C SER A 113 -1.75 17.28 10.98
N THR A 114 -2.95 17.83 11.24
CA THR A 114 -3.34 19.15 10.72
C THR A 114 -2.36 20.26 11.12
N ALA A 115 -1.81 20.21 12.34
CA ALA A 115 -0.82 21.17 12.81
C ALA A 115 0.51 21.05 12.05
N GLN A 116 0.97 19.82 11.80
CA GLN A 116 2.18 19.58 10.99
C GLN A 116 1.97 20.01 9.54
N ILE A 117 0.80 19.73 8.94
CA ILE A 117 0.45 20.19 7.59
C ILE A 117 0.45 21.71 7.51
N ALA A 118 -0.13 22.38 8.51
CA ALA A 118 -0.16 23.84 8.57
C ALA A 118 1.27 24.42 8.63
N ALA A 119 2.14 23.84 9.46
CA ALA A 119 3.55 24.24 9.56
C ALA A 119 4.31 23.99 8.24
N GLU A 120 4.18 22.81 7.64
CA GLU A 120 4.87 22.44 6.40
C GLU A 120 4.43 23.30 5.20
N LEU A 121 3.16 23.67 5.14
CA LEU A 121 2.61 24.50 4.06
C LEU A 121 2.66 26.00 4.37
N VAL A 122 3.28 26.42 5.47
CA VAL A 122 3.32 27.82 5.95
C VAL A 122 1.92 28.45 5.91
N SER A 123 0.94 27.72 6.45
CA SER A 123 -0.48 28.07 6.44
C SER A 123 -1.09 27.99 7.84
N SER A 124 -2.30 28.53 8.02
CA SER A 124 -3.01 28.40 9.29
C SER A 124 -3.72 27.04 9.41
N GLY A 125 -3.89 26.54 10.64
CA GLY A 125 -4.70 25.34 10.89
C GLY A 125 -6.14 25.47 10.38
N TRP A 126 -6.71 26.68 10.46
CA TRP A 126 -8.03 26.99 9.89
C TRP A 126 -8.06 26.82 8.37
N THR A 127 -7.03 27.33 7.68
CA THR A 127 -6.91 27.19 6.21
C THR A 127 -6.81 25.73 5.80
N VAL A 128 -6.01 24.92 6.52
CA VAL A 128 -5.90 23.48 6.27
C VAL A 128 -7.24 22.79 6.50
N GLN A 129 -7.95 23.13 7.57
CA GLN A 129 -9.27 22.57 7.86
C GLN A 129 -10.28 22.90 6.75
N ASN A 130 -10.29 24.15 6.26
CA ASN A 130 -11.14 24.55 5.14
C ASN A 130 -10.81 23.81 3.84
N ARG A 131 -9.51 23.57 3.56
CA ARG A 131 -9.13 22.74 2.42
C ARG A 131 -9.65 21.31 2.57
N PHE A 132 -9.59 20.71 3.75
CA PHE A 132 -10.21 19.39 3.99
C PHE A 132 -11.72 19.40 3.79
N THR A 133 -12.44 20.44 4.24
CA THR A 133 -13.88 20.59 3.97
C THR A 133 -14.17 20.60 2.47
N SER A 134 -13.39 21.35 1.68
CA SER A 134 -13.53 21.35 0.21
C SER A 134 -13.25 19.98 -0.40
N VAL A 135 -12.18 19.30 0.06
CA VAL A 135 -11.84 17.95 -0.40
C VAL A 135 -12.96 16.95 -0.09
N PHE A 136 -13.54 16.99 1.10
CA PHE A 136 -14.64 16.11 1.49
C PHE A 136 -15.86 16.32 0.59
N ALA A 137 -16.21 17.58 0.30
CA ALA A 137 -17.29 17.90 -0.64
C ALA A 137 -17.00 17.36 -2.06
N LYS A 138 -15.77 17.50 -2.56
CA LYS A 138 -15.37 17.04 -3.91
C LYS A 138 -15.25 15.52 -4.05
N THR A 139 -14.94 14.83 -2.97
CA THR A 139 -14.74 13.37 -2.96
C THR A 139 -15.97 12.59 -2.48
N GLY A 140 -16.96 13.28 -1.89
CA GLY A 140 -18.20 12.68 -1.39
C GLY A 140 -18.05 11.95 -0.05
N VAL A 141 -16.89 12.03 0.60
CA VAL A 141 -16.64 11.42 1.92
C VAL A 141 -16.90 12.40 3.05
N ARG A 142 -17.11 11.90 4.26
CA ARG A 142 -17.46 12.73 5.43
C ARG A 142 -16.34 12.88 6.45
N SER A 143 -15.27 12.11 6.30
CA SER A 143 -14.20 12.07 7.28
C SER A 143 -12.83 11.86 6.67
N ARG A 144 -11.80 12.24 7.43
CA ARG A 144 -10.39 11.99 7.10
C ARG A 144 -10.10 10.49 6.95
N ARG A 145 -10.76 9.65 7.76
CA ARG A 145 -10.66 8.18 7.71
C ARG A 145 -11.27 7.64 6.43
N GLU A 146 -12.47 8.07 6.06
CA GLU A 146 -13.09 7.69 4.79
C GLU A 146 -12.28 8.17 3.59
N LEU A 147 -11.74 9.39 3.63
CA LEU A 147 -10.84 9.88 2.59
C LEU A 147 -9.58 9.01 2.45
N THR A 148 -9.01 8.57 3.57
CA THR A 148 -7.86 7.65 3.56
C THR A 148 -8.23 6.31 2.92
N ALA A 149 -9.40 5.75 3.25
CA ALA A 149 -9.89 4.50 2.67
C ALA A 149 -10.27 4.63 1.18
N LEU A 150 -10.72 5.81 0.75
CA LEU A 150 -11.03 6.09 -0.65
C LEU A 150 -9.76 6.16 -1.51
N LEU A 151 -8.69 6.77 -0.97
CA LEU A 151 -7.47 7.08 -1.73
C LEU A 151 -6.40 6.00 -1.63
N ARG A 152 -6.35 5.26 -0.52
CA ARG A 152 -5.61 4.00 -0.44
C ARG A 152 -6.60 2.90 -0.81
N PRO A 153 -6.52 2.31 -2.02
CA PRO A 153 -7.36 1.16 -2.32
C PRO A 153 -7.20 0.13 -1.21
N ALA A 154 -8.31 -0.40 -0.72
CA ALA A 154 -8.31 -1.52 0.21
C ALA A 154 -7.39 -2.61 -0.35
N GLY A 155 -6.52 -3.12 0.51
CA GLY A 155 -5.81 -4.37 0.25
C GLY A 155 -6.78 -5.53 0.20
#